data_AF-A0A524A3S7-F1
#
_entry.id   AF-A0A524A3S7-F1
#
_cell.length_a   1.000
_cell.length_b   1.000
_cell.length_c   1.000
_cell.angle_alpha   90.00
_cell.angle_beta   90.00
_cell.angle_gamma   90.00
#
_symmetry.space_group_name_H-M   'P 1'
#
loop_
_entity.id
_entity.type
_entity.pdbx_description
1 polymer ?
#
loop_
_entity_poly.entity_id
_entity_poly.type
_entity_poly.pdbx_seq_one_letter_code
_entity_poly.pdbx_strand_id
1 'polypeptide(L)'
;MLATIGPTLAKLEGQVAFEGDIVLHVWELLDFDARRILNYSYEVYRAGEKILWYDPFEHPHLPELASTYPHHKHILPDIKHNRVPAPGISFEQPNLPGLIEEIKREIPLLSSE
;
A
#
# COMPACT_ATOMS: atom_id res chain seq x y z
N MET A 1 -0.96 1.70 15.92
CA MET A 1 -0.08 1.03 16.92
C MET A 1 1.30 0.89 16.31
N LEU A 2 2.32 1.43 16.98
CA LEU A 2 3.72 1.15 16.67
C LEU A 2 4.26 0.29 17.81
N ALA A 3 4.77 -0.91 17.49
CA ALA A 3 5.29 -1.84 18.48
C ALA A 3 6.73 -2.22 18.12
N THR A 4 7.67 -1.94 19.00
CA THR A 4 9.07 -2.37 18.85
C THR A 4 9.15 -3.88 19.00
N ILE A 5 9.82 -4.55 18.07
CA ILE A 5 10.06 -6.00 18.08
C ILE A 5 11.55 -6.36 18.16
N GLY A 6 12.40 -5.34 18.27
CA GLY A 6 13.83 -5.44 18.48
C GLY A 6 14.42 -4.07 18.80
N PRO A 7 15.75 -3.98 18.93
CA PRO A 7 16.42 -2.72 19.27
C PRO A 7 16.17 -1.59 18.26
N THR A 8 16.06 -1.95 16.98
CA THR A 8 15.87 -1.01 15.85
C THR A 8 14.65 -1.33 15.01
N LEU A 9 13.98 -2.46 15.27
CA LEU A 9 12.87 -2.95 14.47
C LEU A 9 11.53 -2.64 15.14
N ALA A 10 10.55 -2.24 14.33
CA ALA A 10 9.18 -2.11 14.78
C ALA A 10 8.15 -2.52 13.73
N LYS A 11 7.00 -2.95 14.22
CA LYS A 11 5.80 -3.20 13.45
C LYS A 11 4.86 -2.00 13.61
N LEU A 12 4.45 -1.40 12.50
CA LEU A 12 3.40 -0.39 12.45
C LEU A 12 2.12 -1.03 11.92
N GLU A 13 1.02 -0.88 12.64
CA GLU A 13 -0.31 -1.27 12.21
C GLU A 13 -1.31 -0.16 12.51
N GLY A 14 -2.21 0.15 11.58
CA GLY A 14 -3.19 1.21 11.81
C GLY A 14 -4.18 1.38 10.67
N GLN A 15 -5.02 2.39 10.81
CA GLN A 15 -6.01 2.77 9.81
C GLN A 15 -6.02 4.27 9.62
N VAL A 16 -6.28 4.72 8.39
CA VAL A 16 -6.57 6.10 8.03
C VAL A 16 -7.96 6.13 7.40
N ALA A 17 -8.89 6.83 8.04
CA ALA A 17 -10.24 7.02 7.50
C ALA A 17 -10.28 8.27 6.62
N PHE A 18 -11.00 8.18 5.52
CA PHE A 18 -11.27 9.27 4.59
C PHE A 18 -12.80 9.46 4.47
N GLU A 19 -13.22 10.54 3.82
CA GLU A 19 -14.63 10.72 3.46
C GLU A 19 -15.12 9.61 2.51
N GLY A 20 -16.43 9.36 2.46
CA GLY A 20 -17.03 8.39 1.54
C GLY A 20 -16.81 6.91 1.92
N ASP A 21 -16.76 6.60 3.22
CA ASP A 21 -16.55 5.26 3.76
C ASP A 21 -15.28 4.56 3.27
N ILE A 22 -14.25 5.35 2.96
CA ILE A 22 -12.94 4.87 2.52
C ILE A 22 -12.02 4.71 3.73
N VAL A 23 -11.38 3.55 3.85
CA VAL A 23 -10.40 3.26 4.91
C VAL A 23 -9.14 2.65 4.31
N LEU A 24 -8.00 3.26 4.58
CA LEU A 24 -6.69 2.66 4.34
C LEU A 24 -6.26 1.89 5.58
N HIS A 25 -6.09 0.58 5.46
CA HIS A 25 -5.41 -0.26 6.44
C HIS A 25 -3.91 -0.26 6.14
N VAL A 26 -3.11 -0.05 7.18
CA VAL A 26 -1.66 0.07 7.11
C VAL A 26 -1.02 -1.05 7.91
N TRP A 27 -0.06 -1.73 7.29
CA TRP A 27 0.89 -2.61 7.95
C TRP A 27 2.29 -2.32 7.39
N GLU A 28 3.27 -2.05 8.26
CA GLU A 28 4.68 -1.90 7.87
C GLU A 28 5.59 -2.60 8.88
N LEU A 29 6.68 -3.18 8.37
CA LEU A 29 7.84 -3.57 9.16
C LEU A 29 8.96 -2.56 8.90
N LEU A 30 9.46 -1.94 9.96
CA LEU A 30 10.38 -0.82 9.89
C LEU A 30 11.73 -1.18 10.52
N ASP A 31 12.80 -0.66 9.94
CA ASP A 31 14.14 -0.63 10.53
C ASP A 31 14.56 0.84 10.72
N PHE A 32 14.64 1.27 11.98
CA PHE A 32 14.98 2.64 12.34
C PHE A 32 16.48 2.95 12.19
N ASP A 33 17.35 1.94 12.26
CA ASP A 33 18.79 2.14 12.06
C ASP A 33 19.10 2.29 10.57
N ALA A 34 18.57 1.36 9.76
CA ALA A 34 18.68 1.45 8.30
C ALA A 34 17.76 2.53 7.69
N ARG A 35 16.85 3.11 8.48
CA ARG A 35 15.89 4.17 8.09
C ARG A 35 15.02 3.78 6.88
N ARG A 36 14.56 2.54 6.85
CA ARG A 36 13.82 1.97 5.71
C ARG A 36 12.65 1.11 6.14
N ILE A 37 11.75 0.88 5.19
CA ILE A 37 10.69 -0.10 5.29
C ILE A 37 11.29 -1.44 4.84
N LEU A 38 11.15 -2.49 5.65
CA LEU A 38 11.58 -3.84 5.31
C LEU A 38 10.48 -4.63 4.59
N ASN A 39 9.22 -4.37 4.94
CA ASN A 39 8.07 -4.98 4.30
C ASN A 39 6.82 -4.14 4.57
N TYR A 40 5.79 -4.27 3.75
CA TYR A 40 4.54 -3.54 3.91
C TYR A 40 3.33 -4.30 3.34
N SER A 41 2.14 -3.92 3.78
CA SER A 41 0.88 -4.19 3.10
C SER A 41 -0.06 -3.00 3.33
N TYR A 42 -0.59 -2.43 2.25
CA TYR A 42 -1.55 -1.34 2.31
C TYR A 42 -2.84 -1.78 1.65
N GLU A 43 -3.96 -1.75 2.36
CA GLU A 43 -5.24 -2.21 1.83
C GLU A 43 -6.27 -1.10 1.92
N VAL A 44 -6.91 -0.76 0.81
CA VAL A 44 -7.94 0.26 0.75
C VAL A 44 -9.29 -0.40 0.63
N TYR A 45 -10.16 -0.05 1.57
CA TYR A 45 -11.55 -0.48 1.63
C TYR A 45 -12.48 0.70 1.34
N ARG A 46 -13.61 0.43 0.70
CA ARG A 46 -14.74 1.36 0.59
C ARG A 46 -16.02 0.62 1.01
N ALA A 47 -16.77 1.18 1.95
CA ALA A 47 -17.99 0.57 2.49
C ALA A 47 -17.80 -0.91 2.93
N GLY A 48 -16.61 -1.25 3.42
CA GLY A 48 -16.25 -2.61 3.86
C GLY A 48 -15.73 -3.54 2.77
N GLU A 49 -15.71 -3.13 1.50
CA GLU A 49 -15.16 -3.93 0.39
C GLU A 49 -13.74 -3.50 0.03
N LYS A 50 -12.83 -4.46 -0.15
CA LYS A 50 -11.45 -4.18 -0.58
C LYS A 50 -11.44 -3.82 -2.07
N ILE A 51 -11.00 -2.62 -2.38
CA ILE A 51 -11.00 -2.07 -3.74
C ILE A 51 -9.60 -1.91 -4.33
N LEU A 52 -8.58 -1.82 -3.47
CA LEU A 52 -7.19 -1.61 -3.84
C LEU A 52 -6.26 -2.19 -2.77
N TRP A 53 -5.13 -2.75 -3.19
CA TRP A 53 -4.15 -3.34 -2.27
C TRP A 53 -2.74 -3.18 -2.84
N TYR A 54 -1.75 -2.93 -2.00
CA TYR A 54 -0.34 -2.82 -2.36
C TYR A 54 0.48 -3.79 -1.53
N ASP A 55 1.39 -4.50 -2.18
CA ASP A 55 2.37 -5.35 -1.53
C ASP A 55 3.67 -5.44 -2.37
N PRO A 56 4.77 -5.95 -1.80
CA PRO A 56 6.03 -6.14 -2.51
C PRO A 56 6.28 -7.59 -2.92
N PHE A 57 5.26 -8.44 -3.05
CA PHE A 57 5.46 -9.83 -3.49
C PHE A 57 5.97 -9.85 -4.94
N GLU A 58 7.06 -10.57 -5.17
CA GLU A 58 7.74 -10.54 -6.45
C GLU A 58 6.95 -11.29 -7.54
N HIS A 59 6.81 -10.65 -8.69
CA HIS A 59 6.23 -11.25 -9.90
C HIS A 59 7.22 -11.13 -11.07
N PRO A 60 8.39 -11.80 -11.02
CA PRO A 60 9.45 -11.65 -12.03
C PRO A 60 9.02 -12.09 -13.44
N HIS A 61 7.94 -12.86 -13.55
CA HIS A 61 7.39 -13.34 -14.82
C HIS A 61 6.41 -12.37 -15.49
N LEU A 62 6.14 -11.21 -14.87
CA LEU A 62 5.22 -10.18 -15.38
C LEU A 62 6.02 -8.93 -15.79
N PRO A 63 6.45 -8.80 -17.05
CA PRO A 63 7.26 -7.66 -17.51
C PRO A 63 6.56 -6.31 -17.31
N GLU A 64 5.23 -6.29 -17.30
CA GLU A 64 4.41 -5.10 -17.08
C GLU A 64 4.62 -4.46 -15.70
N LEU A 65 5.11 -5.22 -14.71
CA LEU A 65 5.39 -4.73 -13.35
C LEU A 65 6.83 -4.28 -13.15
N ALA A 66 7.69 -4.45 -14.17
CA ALA A 66 9.13 -4.22 -14.03
C ALA A 66 9.50 -2.77 -13.69
N SER A 67 8.67 -1.79 -14.06
CA SER A 67 8.94 -0.36 -13.83
C SER A 67 8.94 0.04 -12.37
N THR A 68 8.32 -0.75 -11.49
CA THR A 68 8.25 -0.48 -10.05
C THR A 68 8.68 -1.67 -9.21
N TYR A 69 9.38 -2.66 -9.79
CA TYR A 69 9.78 -3.89 -9.11
C TYR A 69 10.41 -3.63 -7.72
N PRO A 70 10.00 -4.37 -6.66
CA PRO A 70 8.95 -5.39 -6.61
C PRO A 70 7.54 -4.83 -6.35
N HIS A 71 7.43 -3.51 -6.22
CA HIS A 71 6.24 -2.79 -5.80
C HIS A 71 5.16 -2.82 -6.88
N HIS A 72 3.96 -3.22 -6.50
CA HIS A 72 2.81 -3.19 -7.38
C HIS A 72 1.54 -2.96 -6.56
N LYS A 73 0.44 -2.68 -7.26
CA LYS A 73 -0.88 -2.58 -6.67
C LYS A 73 -1.88 -3.44 -7.41
N HIS A 74 -2.80 -3.98 -6.64
CA HIS A 74 -3.92 -4.82 -7.02
C HIS A 74 -5.18 -3.96 -7.11
N ILE A 75 -5.84 -3.95 -8.26
CA ILE A 75 -7.01 -3.10 -8.54
C ILE A 75 -8.22 -3.91 -9.00
N LEU A 76 -9.42 -3.35 -8.86
CA LEU A 76 -10.61 -3.92 -9.49
C LEU A 76 -10.61 -3.74 -11.02
N PRO A 77 -11.34 -4.57 -11.77
CA PRO A 77 -11.98 -5.82 -11.34
C PRO A 77 -10.96 -6.95 -11.13
N ASP A 78 -11.38 -8.02 -10.44
CA ASP A 78 -10.53 -9.19 -10.11
C ASP A 78 -9.21 -8.83 -9.41
N ILE A 79 -9.33 -8.20 -8.24
CA ILE A 79 -8.21 -7.67 -7.45
C ILE A 79 -7.09 -8.69 -7.19
N LYS A 80 -7.36 -9.99 -7.20
CA LYS A 80 -6.33 -11.02 -6.99
C LYS A 80 -5.42 -11.24 -8.19
N HIS A 81 -5.88 -10.89 -9.39
CA HIS A 81 -5.15 -11.13 -10.63
C HIS A 81 -4.81 -9.85 -11.39
N ASN A 82 -5.53 -8.76 -11.14
CA ASN A 82 -5.33 -7.49 -11.81
C ASN A 82 -4.31 -6.62 -11.06
N ARG A 83 -3.07 -6.65 -11.55
CA ARG A 83 -1.90 -5.97 -10.97
C ARG A 83 -1.42 -4.89 -11.92
N VAL A 84 -1.04 -3.76 -11.35
CA VAL A 84 -0.40 -2.66 -12.09
C VAL A 84 0.80 -2.13 -11.31
N PRO A 85 1.76 -1.48 -11.98
CA PRO A 85 2.85 -0.79 -11.30
C PRO A 85 2.35 0.16 -10.20
N ALA A 86 3.15 0.34 -9.15
CA ALA A 86 2.86 1.25 -8.05
C ALA A 86 3.94 2.34 -7.93
N PRO A 87 3.94 3.36 -8.83
CA PRO A 87 4.93 4.43 -8.78
C PRO A 87 4.89 5.18 -7.44
N GLY A 88 6.07 5.50 -6.91
CA GLY A 88 6.19 6.22 -5.64
C GLY A 88 6.18 5.34 -4.39
N ILE A 89 5.80 4.07 -4.52
CA ILE A 89 5.99 3.07 -3.46
C ILE A 89 7.43 2.60 -3.46
N SER A 90 8.02 2.51 -2.27
CA SER A 90 9.44 2.22 -2.09
C SER A 90 9.73 1.67 -0.69
N PHE A 91 10.87 1.02 -0.54
CA PHE A 91 11.44 0.69 0.76
C PHE A 91 12.26 1.85 1.36
N GLU A 92 12.77 2.75 0.54
CA GLU A 92 13.77 3.75 0.91
C GLU A 92 13.18 5.11 1.31
N GLN A 93 11.85 5.26 1.21
CA GLN A 93 11.13 6.47 1.59
C GLN A 93 9.77 6.13 2.22
N PRO A 94 9.21 7.02 3.05
CA PRO A 94 7.87 6.81 3.61
C PRO A 94 6.81 6.75 2.51
N ASN A 95 5.99 5.69 2.51
CA ASN A 95 4.93 5.51 1.53
C ASN A 95 3.63 6.23 1.90
N LEU A 96 3.32 6.33 3.20
CA LEU A 96 2.02 6.82 3.68
C LEU A 96 1.63 8.22 3.19
N PRO A 97 2.53 9.24 3.16
CA PRO A 97 2.15 10.56 2.64
C PRO A 97 1.70 10.51 1.17
N GLY A 98 2.42 9.77 0.32
CA GLY A 98 2.08 9.60 -1.09
C GLY A 98 0.78 8.83 -1.28
N LEU A 99 0.61 7.72 -0.56
CA LEU A 99 -0.61 6.91 -0.58
C LEU A 99 -1.85 7.69 -0.15
N ILE A 100 -1.75 8.51 0.90
CA ILE A 100 -2.86 9.34 1.37
C ILE A 100 -3.31 10.31 0.27
N GLU A 101 -2.38 10.95 -0.42
CA GLU A 101 -2.71 11.89 -1.50
C GLU A 101 -3.21 11.19 -2.77
N GLU A 102 -2.69 10.01 -3.10
CA GLU A 102 -3.23 9.16 -4.17
C GLU A 102 -4.69 8.77 -3.88
N ILE A 103 -4.97 8.28 -2.67
CA ILE A 103 -6.30 7.83 -2.27
C ILE A 103 -7.31 8.98 -2.32
N LYS A 104 -6.96 10.15 -1.76
CA LYS A 104 -7.82 11.35 -1.81
C LYS A 104 -8.17 11.77 -3.23
N ARG A 105 -7.21 11.65 -4.16
CA ARG A 105 -7.37 12.10 -5.54
C ARG A 105 -8.17 11.12 -6.38
N GLU A 106 -7.92 9.82 -6.24
CA GLU A 106 -8.34 8.82 -7.22
C GLU A 106 -9.58 8.02 -6.79
N ILE A 107 -9.72 7.71 -5.50
CA ILE A 107 -10.75 6.78 -5.02
C ILE A 107 -12.17 7.39 -4.96
N PRO A 108 -12.37 8.67 -4.63
CA PRO A 108 -13.69 9.29 -4.71
C PRO A 108 -14.33 9.18 -6.10
N LEU A 109 -13.52 9.15 -7.16
CA LEU A 109 -13.96 9.17 -8.55
C LEU A 109 -14.44 7.80 -9.06
N LEU A 110 -14.05 6.70 -8.42
CA LEU A 110 -14.35 5.31 -8.83
C LEU A 110 -15.83 4.91 -8.67
N SER A 111 -16.74 5.84 -8.37
CA SER A 111 -18.16 5.55 -8.08
C SER A 111 -19.13 6.43 -8.85
N SER A 112 -18.67 7.02 -9.95
CA SER A 112 -19.44 7.97 -10.75
C SER A 112 -19.99 7.37 -12.06
N GLU A 113 -20.06 6.04 -12.17
CA GLU A 113 -20.65 5.34 -13.32
C GLU A 113 -21.97 4.65 -12.96
#